data_AF-A0A517TKM3-F1
#
_entry.id   AF-A0A517TKM3-F1
#
_cell.length_a   1.000
_cell.length_b   1.000
_cell.length_c   1.000
_cell.angle_alpha   90.00
_cell.angle_beta   90.00
_cell.angle_gamma   90.00
#
_symmetry.space_group_name_H-M   'P 1'
#
loop_
_entity.id
_entity.type
_entity.pdbx_description
1 polymer ?
#
loop_
_entity_poly.entity_id
_entity_poly.type
_entity_poly.pdbx_seq_one_letter_code
_entity_poly.pdbx_strand_id
1 'polypeptide(L)'
;MLGLRLRCVALATLLGLAAAPPVEGQAHFWLSDKMSGSSGPEAPSSSLSVGDTKTYYLWGRPTDGRQFEAISLNVVASATGIDFVDGSYVFHNEISGSVDRFEHTRDSSTTPDLESFASDIEVGFGAVDALLGINAFTQNDSAAYRGMGPTCADGETACEIAADGQPAWLIATFNVAAVSAGSVDLYLQIGDRGILEREMAEGDYDMAGETENADHTVWADSYGSTTLLAADGTGDGVVDAADYTVWRDHSGDLSTILSFGDTSVRFGVDAGASNEPAHSASTDRELNLPGDDPDVTLTISAPAVSVPEPSAALLALGAGLISSGRRRPTRRR
;
A
#
# COMPACT_ATOMS: atom_id res chain seq x y z
N MET A 1 -14.03 47.44 -49.60
CA MET A 1 -13.69 46.01 -49.43
C MET A 1 -12.34 45.92 -48.75
N LEU A 2 -12.32 45.80 -47.42
CA LEU A 2 -11.11 45.51 -46.65
C LEU A 2 -11.51 44.49 -45.58
N GLY A 3 -11.00 43.27 -45.70
CA GLY A 3 -11.43 42.10 -44.91
C GLY A 3 -10.76 42.06 -43.53
N LEU A 4 -11.59 41.97 -42.50
CA LEU A 4 -11.18 41.75 -41.11
C LEU A 4 -10.92 40.25 -40.91
N ARG A 5 -9.66 39.85 -40.68
CA ARG A 5 -9.32 38.46 -40.31
C ARG A 5 -9.46 38.30 -38.80
N LEU A 6 -10.51 37.61 -38.36
CA LEU A 6 -10.66 37.11 -36.99
C LEU A 6 -9.65 35.96 -36.78
N ARG A 7 -8.73 36.11 -35.83
CA ARG A 7 -7.92 35.00 -35.31
C ARG A 7 -8.63 34.42 -34.10
N CYS A 8 -9.15 33.21 -34.22
CA CYS A 8 -9.57 32.40 -33.07
C CYS A 8 -8.32 31.98 -32.29
N VAL A 9 -8.20 32.42 -31.05
CA VAL A 9 -7.27 31.85 -30.06
C VAL A 9 -8.08 30.82 -29.29
N ALA A 10 -7.80 29.53 -29.50
CA ALA A 10 -8.35 28.46 -28.69
C ALA A 10 -7.55 28.39 -27.39
N LEU A 11 -8.18 28.80 -26.29
CA LEU A 11 -7.64 28.65 -24.94
C LEU A 11 -7.99 27.22 -24.48
N ALA A 12 -7.00 26.32 -24.52
CA ALA A 12 -7.13 24.99 -23.95
C ALA A 12 -6.97 25.09 -22.43
N THR A 13 -8.08 25.10 -21.71
CA THR A 13 -8.09 24.86 -20.26
C THR A 13 -7.73 23.41 -20.00
N LEU A 14 -6.52 23.15 -19.50
CA LEU A 14 -6.21 21.92 -18.79
C LEU A 14 -7.09 21.90 -17.52
N LEU A 15 -8.12 21.05 -17.51
CA LEU A 15 -8.69 20.56 -16.26
C LEU A 15 -7.66 19.59 -15.68
N GLY A 16 -6.92 20.03 -14.66
CA GLY A 16 -6.28 19.09 -13.75
C GLY A 16 -7.39 18.39 -12.96
N LEU A 17 -7.40 17.06 -12.95
CA LEU A 17 -8.13 16.32 -11.92
C LEU A 17 -7.44 16.65 -10.60
N ALA A 18 -8.01 17.58 -9.84
CA ALA A 18 -7.69 17.67 -8.42
C ALA A 18 -8.34 16.46 -7.76
N ALA A 19 -7.54 15.65 -7.06
CA ALA A 19 -8.06 14.63 -6.16
C ALA A 19 -9.06 15.30 -5.20
N ALA A 20 -10.22 14.68 -5.01
CA ALA A 20 -11.17 15.16 -4.03
C ALA A 20 -10.50 15.15 -2.64
N PRO A 21 -10.75 16.16 -1.78
CA PRO A 21 -10.29 16.08 -0.40
C PRO A 21 -10.86 14.81 0.25
N PRO A 22 -10.12 14.16 1.17
CA PRO A 22 -10.62 13.00 1.89
C PRO A 22 -11.97 13.35 2.53
N VAL A 23 -12.95 12.47 2.38
CA VAL A 23 -14.25 12.63 3.03
C VAL A 23 -13.98 12.52 4.54
N GLU A 24 -14.20 13.60 5.28
CA GLU A 24 -13.99 13.66 6.74
C GLU A 24 -14.66 12.45 7.43
N GLY A 25 -13.90 11.76 8.29
CA GLY A 25 -14.44 10.73 9.20
C GLY A 25 -14.18 9.26 8.84
N GLN A 26 -13.21 8.95 7.95
CA GLN A 26 -12.90 7.56 7.60
C GLN A 26 -11.39 7.29 7.56
N ALA A 27 -11.01 6.08 7.98
CA ALA A 27 -9.67 5.54 7.81
C ALA A 27 -9.43 5.19 6.34
N HIS A 28 -8.19 5.30 5.88
CA HIS A 28 -7.81 4.89 4.52
C HIS A 28 -6.68 3.87 4.57
N PHE A 29 -6.77 2.87 3.69
CA PHE A 29 -5.65 2.00 3.32
C PHE A 29 -5.50 1.98 1.81
N TRP A 30 -4.30 1.80 1.30
CA TRP A 30 -4.09 1.73 -0.14
C TRP A 30 -2.81 0.96 -0.46
N LEU A 31 -2.76 0.45 -1.70
CA LEU A 31 -1.56 -0.15 -2.25
C LEU A 31 -0.80 0.88 -3.10
N SER A 32 0.52 0.89 -2.97
CA SER A 32 1.42 1.74 -3.73
C SER A 32 2.51 0.92 -4.39
N ASP A 33 3.07 1.43 -5.49
CA ASP A 33 4.31 0.93 -6.08
C ASP A 33 5.56 1.71 -5.63
N LYS A 34 5.43 2.55 -4.61
CA LYS A 34 6.50 3.34 -4.02
C LYS A 34 6.63 3.09 -2.52
N MET A 35 7.89 2.94 -2.09
CA MET A 35 8.26 2.84 -0.68
C MET A 35 8.21 4.18 0.06
N SER A 36 8.23 5.29 -0.67
CA SER A 36 8.23 6.65 -0.12
C SER A 36 7.75 7.66 -1.17
N GLY A 37 7.40 8.86 -0.72
CA GLY A 37 6.80 9.88 -1.58
C GLY A 37 5.40 9.50 -2.04
N SER A 38 4.62 8.89 -1.13
CA SER A 38 3.21 8.58 -1.27
C SER A 38 2.43 9.82 -1.68
N SER A 39 1.53 9.63 -2.64
CA SER A 39 0.62 10.69 -3.06
C SER A 39 -0.59 10.86 -2.14
N GLY A 40 -0.70 9.99 -1.13
CA GLY A 40 -1.95 9.69 -0.42
C GLY A 40 -2.55 8.41 -1.00
N PRO A 41 -3.84 8.15 -0.75
CA PRO A 41 -4.58 7.07 -1.39
C PRO A 41 -4.35 7.08 -2.89
N GLU A 42 -4.05 5.91 -3.45
CA GLU A 42 -3.82 5.70 -4.88
C GLU A 42 -4.24 4.28 -5.27
N ALA A 43 -4.40 4.05 -6.56
CA ALA A 43 -4.72 2.75 -7.14
C ALA A 43 -3.81 2.51 -8.36
N PRO A 44 -2.57 2.02 -8.18
CA PRO A 44 -1.59 1.97 -9.26
C PRO A 44 -1.91 0.90 -10.30
N SER A 45 -1.53 1.17 -11.55
CA SER A 45 -1.56 0.19 -12.64
C SER A 45 -0.14 -0.23 -13.04
N SER A 46 0.12 -1.52 -13.17
CA SER A 46 1.44 -2.05 -13.50
C SER A 46 1.42 -2.97 -14.71
N SER A 47 2.48 -2.93 -15.52
CA SER A 47 2.71 -3.86 -16.61
C SER A 47 3.87 -4.79 -16.26
N LEU A 48 3.63 -6.10 -16.27
CA LEU A 48 4.59 -7.15 -15.97
C LEU A 48 4.70 -8.13 -17.15
N SER A 49 5.77 -8.89 -17.21
CA SER A 49 5.90 -10.09 -18.03
C SER A 49 5.84 -11.33 -17.14
N VAL A 50 5.37 -12.46 -17.67
CA VAL A 50 5.46 -13.74 -16.94
C VAL A 50 6.92 -14.00 -16.51
N GLY A 51 7.10 -14.30 -15.22
CA GLY A 51 8.39 -14.47 -14.57
C GLY A 51 8.91 -13.22 -13.85
N ASP A 52 8.31 -12.05 -14.06
CA ASP A 52 8.66 -10.84 -13.31
C ASP A 52 8.12 -10.91 -11.87
N THR A 53 8.83 -10.26 -10.95
CA THR A 53 8.37 -10.02 -9.57
C THR A 53 8.32 -8.53 -9.32
N LYS A 54 7.24 -8.03 -8.73
CA LYS A 54 7.07 -6.62 -8.33
C LYS A 54 6.74 -6.53 -6.84
N THR A 55 7.36 -5.57 -6.16
CA THR A 55 7.06 -5.23 -4.77
C THR A 55 5.93 -4.21 -4.72
N TYR A 56 5.00 -4.42 -3.80
CA TYR A 56 3.95 -3.47 -3.43
C TYR A 56 4.07 -3.07 -1.96
N TYR A 57 3.58 -1.87 -1.68
CA TYR A 57 3.66 -1.22 -0.38
C TYR A 57 2.24 -0.96 0.10
N LEU A 58 1.87 -1.52 1.24
CA LEU A 58 0.60 -1.26 1.90
C LEU A 58 0.77 -0.05 2.81
N TRP A 59 0.02 1.00 2.52
CA TRP A 59 -0.04 2.22 3.30
C TRP A 59 -1.39 2.34 4.00
N GLY A 60 -1.42 3.11 5.09
CA GLY A 60 -2.67 3.51 5.68
C GLY A 60 -2.54 4.77 6.53
N ARG A 61 -3.70 5.32 6.88
CA ARG A 61 -3.84 6.41 7.85
C ARG A 61 -5.19 6.31 8.54
N PRO A 62 -5.24 6.56 9.86
CA PRO A 62 -6.49 6.57 10.58
C PRO A 62 -7.37 7.74 10.16
N THR A 63 -8.61 7.71 10.63
CA THR A 63 -9.49 8.87 10.68
C THR A 63 -8.77 10.03 11.37
N ASP A 64 -9.01 11.25 10.91
CA ASP A 64 -8.41 12.45 11.48
C ASP A 64 -8.61 12.55 13.00
N GLY A 65 -7.56 12.91 13.73
CA GLY A 65 -7.53 12.92 15.20
C GLY A 65 -7.58 11.55 15.89
N ARG A 66 -7.49 10.44 15.15
CA ARG A 66 -7.52 9.08 15.71
C ARG A 66 -6.21 8.33 15.51
N GLN A 67 -6.12 7.20 16.21
CA GLN A 67 -4.98 6.28 16.18
C GLN A 67 -5.47 4.86 15.91
N PHE A 68 -4.77 4.10 15.07
CA PHE A 68 -5.01 2.67 14.90
C PHE A 68 -4.48 1.89 16.10
N GLU A 69 -5.37 1.19 16.79
CA GLU A 69 -5.06 0.26 17.89
C GLU A 69 -4.91 -1.18 17.42
N ALA A 70 -5.67 -1.54 16.38
CA ALA A 70 -5.57 -2.83 15.74
C ALA A 70 -5.91 -2.71 14.26
N ILE A 71 -5.15 -3.45 13.45
CA ILE A 71 -5.32 -3.53 12.00
C ILE A 71 -5.40 -5.01 11.64
N SER A 72 -6.39 -5.38 10.83
CA SER A 72 -6.54 -6.69 10.22
C SER A 72 -6.94 -6.48 8.77
N LEU A 73 -6.07 -6.89 7.85
CA LEU A 73 -6.26 -6.70 6.42
C LEU A 73 -5.96 -8.00 5.66
N ASN A 74 -6.51 -8.08 4.46
CA ASN A 74 -6.17 -9.07 3.44
C ASN A 74 -5.86 -8.35 2.13
N VAL A 75 -5.09 -9.01 1.28
CA VAL A 75 -4.93 -8.64 -0.14
C VAL A 75 -5.33 -9.85 -0.98
N VAL A 76 -6.25 -9.67 -1.91
CA VAL A 76 -6.83 -10.78 -2.67
C VAL A 76 -6.79 -10.49 -4.17
N ALA A 77 -6.40 -11.48 -4.97
CA ALA A 77 -6.45 -11.36 -6.42
C ALA A 77 -7.86 -11.68 -6.96
N SER A 78 -8.31 -10.97 -7.99
CA SER A 78 -9.59 -11.26 -8.68
C SER A 78 -9.51 -12.46 -9.63
N ALA A 79 -8.31 -12.80 -10.07
CA ALA A 79 -8.06 -13.81 -11.09
C ALA A 79 -6.74 -14.53 -10.84
N THR A 80 -6.61 -15.67 -11.49
CA THR A 80 -5.37 -16.45 -11.52
C THR A 80 -4.30 -15.69 -12.30
N GLY A 81 -3.02 -15.97 -12.01
CA GLY A 81 -1.91 -15.50 -12.83
C GLY A 81 -0.88 -14.65 -12.08
N ILE A 82 -1.13 -14.39 -10.80
CA ILE A 82 -0.12 -13.90 -9.87
C ILE A 82 -0.03 -14.80 -8.65
N ASP A 83 1.14 -14.80 -8.03
CA ASP A 83 1.50 -15.47 -6.80
C ASP A 83 2.02 -14.43 -5.81
N PHE A 84 1.45 -14.37 -4.60
CA PHE A 84 2.01 -13.61 -3.50
C PHE A 84 3.19 -14.40 -2.95
N VAL A 85 4.41 -13.87 -3.12
CA VAL A 85 5.62 -14.65 -2.83
C VAL A 85 5.71 -14.92 -1.34
N ASP A 86 5.61 -16.19 -0.95
CA ASP A 86 5.82 -16.65 0.42
C ASP A 86 7.16 -16.15 0.98
N GLY A 87 7.18 -15.78 2.26
CA GLY A 87 8.40 -15.27 2.88
C GLY A 87 8.72 -13.82 2.57
N SER A 88 8.02 -13.18 1.63
CA SER A 88 8.32 -11.80 1.21
C SER A 88 7.60 -10.72 2.01
N TYR A 89 6.64 -11.11 2.84
CA TYR A 89 5.83 -10.15 3.56
C TYR A 89 6.54 -9.66 4.83
N VAL A 90 6.63 -8.34 4.97
CA VAL A 90 7.25 -7.66 6.12
C VAL A 90 6.27 -6.63 6.65
N PHE A 91 5.96 -6.69 7.95
CA PHE A 91 5.20 -5.66 8.63
C PHE A 91 6.17 -4.61 9.22
N HIS A 92 5.93 -3.33 8.93
CA HIS A 92 6.76 -2.22 9.39
C HIS A 92 6.31 -1.74 10.77
N ASN A 93 6.68 -2.51 11.81
CA ASN A 93 6.25 -2.25 13.19
C ASN A 93 7.09 -1.20 13.91
N GLU A 94 8.33 -0.97 13.48
CA GLU A 94 9.29 -0.18 14.24
C GLU A 94 9.04 1.34 14.08
N ILE A 95 8.98 2.05 15.20
CA ILE A 95 8.99 3.52 15.24
C ILE A 95 10.44 4.00 15.22
N SER A 96 11.26 3.54 16.17
CA SER A 96 12.67 3.95 16.30
C SER A 96 13.53 2.96 17.10
N GLY A 97 14.38 2.17 16.42
CA GLY A 97 15.51 1.36 16.91
C GLY A 97 15.25 0.33 18.02
N SER A 98 14.11 0.42 18.71
CA SER A 98 13.87 -0.05 20.08
C SER A 98 12.41 0.10 20.53
N VAL A 99 11.59 0.87 19.80
CA VAL A 99 10.16 1.07 20.08
C VAL A 99 9.35 0.59 18.89
N ASP A 100 8.41 -0.31 19.17
CA ASP A 100 7.45 -0.86 18.23
C ASP A 100 6.09 -0.17 18.37
N ARG A 101 5.31 -0.14 17.28
CA ARG A 101 3.95 0.42 17.26
C ARG A 101 2.95 -0.48 17.95
N PHE A 102 3.04 -1.77 17.63
CA PHE A 102 2.13 -2.80 18.11
C PHE A 102 2.90 -3.86 18.87
N GLU A 103 2.30 -4.37 19.94
CA GLU A 103 2.84 -5.49 20.72
C GLU A 103 2.95 -6.77 19.87
N HIS A 104 1.98 -6.98 18.99
CA HIS A 104 1.89 -8.15 18.15
C HIS A 104 1.68 -7.76 16.71
N THR A 105 2.54 -8.28 15.84
CA THR A 105 2.37 -8.26 14.39
C THR A 105 2.47 -9.68 13.85
N ARG A 106 1.85 -9.93 12.71
CA ARG A 106 2.03 -11.17 11.96
C ARG A 106 2.68 -10.84 10.63
N ASP A 107 3.88 -11.36 10.42
CA ASP A 107 4.60 -11.30 9.15
C ASP A 107 5.37 -12.59 8.84
N SER A 108 6.08 -12.63 7.70
CA SER A 108 6.81 -13.83 7.28
C SER A 108 8.08 -14.11 8.09
N SER A 109 8.50 -13.21 8.96
CA SER A 109 9.63 -13.41 9.89
C SER A 109 9.18 -13.88 11.28
N THR A 110 7.88 -13.74 11.61
CA THR A 110 7.29 -14.14 12.89
C THR A 110 6.88 -15.61 12.94
N THR A 111 6.46 -16.10 14.12
CA THR A 111 5.93 -17.46 14.29
C THR A 111 4.52 -17.40 14.92
N PRO A 112 3.48 -17.96 14.26
CA PRO A 112 3.50 -18.55 12.93
C PRO A 112 3.73 -17.49 11.84
N ASP A 113 4.40 -17.90 10.77
CA ASP A 113 4.64 -17.08 9.60
C ASP A 113 3.34 -16.70 8.88
N LEU A 114 3.42 -15.63 8.11
CA LEU A 114 2.42 -15.27 7.12
C LEU A 114 2.83 -15.88 5.77
N GLU A 115 2.01 -16.79 5.28
CA GLU A 115 2.07 -17.43 3.97
C GLU A 115 0.87 -16.97 3.12
N SER A 116 1.00 -17.05 1.80
CA SER A 116 -0.12 -16.85 0.88
C SER A 116 -1.10 -18.03 0.93
N PHE A 117 -2.24 -17.89 0.27
CA PHE A 117 -3.28 -18.92 0.27
C PHE A 117 -2.97 -20.09 -0.68
N ALA A 118 -2.30 -19.79 -1.80
CA ALA A 118 -1.94 -20.76 -2.83
C ALA A 118 -0.47 -20.62 -3.21
N SER A 119 0.21 -21.75 -3.40
CA SER A 119 1.59 -21.77 -3.90
C SER A 119 1.69 -21.40 -5.40
N ASP A 120 2.89 -21.01 -5.84
CA ASP A 120 3.21 -20.73 -7.24
C ASP A 120 2.75 -21.82 -8.23
N ILE A 121 2.90 -23.09 -7.84
CA ILE A 121 2.46 -24.26 -8.58
C ILE A 121 0.93 -24.31 -8.68
N GLU A 122 0.22 -24.08 -7.58
CA GLU A 122 -1.24 -24.12 -7.54
C GLU A 122 -1.85 -22.97 -8.35
N VAL A 123 -1.25 -21.79 -8.31
CA VAL A 123 -1.60 -20.66 -9.18
C VAL A 123 -1.41 -21.04 -10.65
N GLY A 124 -0.31 -21.72 -10.99
CA GLY A 124 -0.07 -22.25 -12.33
C GLY A 124 -1.12 -23.27 -12.80
N PHE A 125 -1.83 -23.92 -11.87
CA PHE A 125 -2.96 -24.81 -12.15
C PHE A 125 -4.34 -24.13 -12.08
N GLY A 126 -4.37 -22.81 -11.92
CA GLY A 126 -5.60 -22.01 -11.95
C GLY A 126 -6.19 -21.73 -10.57
N ALA A 127 -5.41 -21.82 -9.50
CA ALA A 127 -5.80 -21.24 -8.21
C ALA A 127 -5.65 -19.71 -8.23
N VAL A 128 -6.56 -19.03 -7.53
CA VAL A 128 -6.44 -17.62 -7.20
C VAL A 128 -5.72 -17.54 -5.87
N ASP A 129 -4.77 -16.63 -5.77
CA ASP A 129 -3.98 -16.45 -4.55
C ASP A 129 -4.45 -15.22 -3.75
N ALA A 130 -4.14 -15.23 -2.46
CA ALA A 130 -4.47 -14.19 -1.51
C ALA A 130 -3.47 -14.16 -0.37
N LEU A 131 -3.11 -12.96 0.08
CA LEU A 131 -2.36 -12.74 1.31
C LEU A 131 -3.34 -12.41 2.44
N LEU A 132 -3.56 -13.36 3.35
CA LEU A 132 -4.61 -13.27 4.37
C LEU A 132 -4.04 -13.07 5.78
N GLY A 133 -4.63 -12.15 6.53
CA GLY A 133 -4.33 -11.98 7.95
C GLY A 133 -3.05 -11.17 8.21
N ILE A 134 -2.91 -10.07 7.48
CA ILE A 134 -2.04 -8.93 7.81
C ILE A 134 -2.60 -8.35 9.11
N ASN A 135 -2.03 -8.71 10.25
CA ASN A 135 -2.55 -8.35 11.56
C ASN A 135 -1.51 -7.60 12.37
N ALA A 136 -1.95 -6.55 13.04
CA ALA A 136 -1.21 -5.88 14.09
C ALA A 136 -2.15 -5.42 15.20
N PHE A 137 -1.79 -5.61 16.46
CA PHE A 137 -2.59 -5.20 17.60
C PHE A 137 -1.75 -5.09 18.88
N THR A 138 -2.25 -4.29 19.81
CA THR A 138 -1.75 -4.22 21.19
C THR A 138 -2.76 -4.90 22.11
N GLN A 139 -2.31 -5.85 22.95
CA GLN A 139 -3.20 -6.52 23.90
C GLN A 139 -3.22 -5.81 25.24
N ASN A 140 -2.09 -5.26 25.65
CA ASN A 140 -1.94 -4.55 26.92
C ASN A 140 -1.76 -3.06 26.66
N ASP A 141 -2.71 -2.24 27.11
CA ASP A 141 -2.56 -0.78 27.12
C ASP A 141 -1.29 -0.42 27.87
N SER A 142 -0.29 0.00 27.10
CA SER A 142 1.05 0.32 27.56
C SER A 142 1.52 1.49 26.73
N ALA A 143 1.95 2.57 27.39
CA ALA A 143 2.54 3.74 26.75
C ALA A 143 3.78 3.42 25.89
N ALA A 144 4.31 2.19 25.97
CA ALA A 144 5.39 1.73 25.10
C ALA A 144 4.93 1.43 23.66
N TYR A 145 3.63 1.20 23.43
CA TYR A 145 3.05 0.92 22.12
C TYR A 145 2.08 2.04 21.77
N ARG A 146 2.35 2.73 20.66
CA ARG A 146 1.62 3.95 20.26
C ARG A 146 0.78 3.77 19.00
N GLY A 147 0.58 2.54 18.51
CA GLY A 147 -0.18 2.33 17.28
C GLY A 147 0.31 3.17 16.08
N MET A 148 -0.63 3.61 15.25
CA MET A 148 -0.36 4.53 14.13
C MET A 148 -1.32 5.71 14.16
N GLY A 149 -0.79 6.93 14.11
CA GLY A 149 -1.56 8.18 14.22
C GLY A 149 -1.63 8.75 15.64
N PRO A 150 -2.23 9.94 15.79
CA PRO A 150 -2.81 10.77 14.73
C PRO A 150 -1.79 11.54 13.89
N THR A 151 -0.56 11.71 14.37
CA THR A 151 0.51 12.43 13.67
C THR A 151 1.76 11.55 13.53
N CYS A 152 2.61 11.80 12.51
CA CYS A 152 3.93 11.16 12.46
C CYS A 152 4.78 11.59 13.66
N ALA A 153 5.34 10.64 14.41
CA ALA A 153 6.28 10.98 15.47
C ALA A 153 7.69 11.24 14.93
N ASP A 154 8.54 11.87 15.75
CA ASP A 154 9.91 12.17 15.36
C ASP A 154 10.76 10.90 15.20
N GLY A 155 11.52 10.86 14.10
CA GLY A 155 12.39 9.72 13.79
C GLY A 155 11.64 8.48 13.28
N GLU A 156 10.33 8.61 13.06
CA GLU A 156 9.47 7.53 12.60
C GLU A 156 9.70 7.25 11.11
N THR A 157 10.49 6.22 10.81
CA THR A 157 10.94 5.95 9.42
C THR A 157 9.86 5.39 8.49
N ALA A 158 8.79 4.83 9.07
CA ALA A 158 7.65 4.30 8.34
C ALA A 158 6.45 5.27 8.33
N CYS A 159 6.67 6.57 8.58
CA CYS A 159 5.66 7.60 8.42
C CYS A 159 6.20 8.74 7.56
N GLU A 160 5.37 9.28 6.69
CA GLU A 160 5.67 10.47 5.92
C GLU A 160 4.44 11.35 5.75
N ILE A 161 4.66 12.63 5.47
CA ILE A 161 3.59 13.51 5.02
C ILE A 161 3.44 13.31 3.52
N ALA A 162 2.29 12.76 3.12
CA ALA A 162 1.97 12.49 1.73
C ALA A 162 1.76 13.78 0.93
N ALA A 163 1.70 13.66 -0.40
CA ALA A 163 1.54 14.83 -1.28
C ALA A 163 0.22 15.60 -1.08
N ASP A 164 -0.78 14.99 -0.46
CA ASP A 164 -2.05 15.63 -0.06
C ASP A 164 -1.95 16.39 1.27
N GLY A 165 -0.77 16.42 1.89
CA GLY A 165 -0.49 17.14 3.13
C GLY A 165 -0.87 16.39 4.40
N GLN A 166 -1.35 15.15 4.29
CA GLN A 166 -1.78 14.33 5.41
C GLN A 166 -0.73 13.27 5.75
N PRO A 167 -0.63 12.82 7.01
CA PRO A 167 0.29 11.76 7.37
C PRO A 167 -0.14 10.43 6.74
N ALA A 168 0.86 9.61 6.40
CA ALA A 168 0.69 8.28 5.83
C ALA A 168 1.72 7.34 6.44
N TRP A 169 1.27 6.15 6.84
CA TRP A 169 2.10 5.11 7.45
C TRP A 169 2.32 3.96 6.50
N LEU A 170 3.59 3.59 6.27
CA LEU A 170 3.94 2.35 5.60
C LEU A 170 3.67 1.21 6.58
N ILE A 171 2.68 0.39 6.28
CA ILE A 171 2.22 -0.71 7.15
C ILE A 171 2.97 -1.98 6.81
N ALA A 172 3.01 -2.35 5.53
CA ALA A 172 3.61 -3.61 5.12
C ALA A 172 4.20 -3.54 3.71
N THR A 173 5.08 -4.48 3.41
CA THR A 173 5.59 -4.75 2.06
C THR A 173 5.41 -6.21 1.71
N PHE A 174 5.16 -6.49 0.43
CA PHE A 174 5.08 -7.85 -0.10
C PHE A 174 5.45 -7.89 -1.58
N ASN A 175 5.84 -9.07 -2.07
CA ASN A 175 6.16 -9.29 -3.46
C ASN A 175 5.05 -10.07 -4.16
N VAL A 176 4.81 -9.71 -5.42
CA VAL A 176 3.88 -10.38 -6.33
C VAL A 176 4.66 -10.89 -7.54
N ALA A 177 4.62 -12.18 -7.81
CA ALA A 177 5.22 -12.82 -8.98
C ALA A 177 4.17 -13.06 -10.07
N ALA A 178 4.51 -12.69 -11.31
CA ALA A 178 3.65 -12.93 -12.48
C ALA A 178 3.82 -14.37 -12.98
N VAL A 179 2.80 -15.21 -12.81
CA VAL A 179 2.83 -16.64 -13.13
C VAL A 179 2.25 -16.94 -14.51
N SER A 180 1.20 -16.22 -14.93
CA SER A 180 0.60 -16.40 -16.26
C SER A 180 0.09 -15.09 -16.86
N ALA A 181 0.05 -15.03 -18.19
CA ALA A 181 -0.37 -13.83 -18.91
C ALA A 181 -1.88 -13.58 -18.76
N GLY A 182 -2.27 -12.31 -18.62
CA GLY A 182 -3.65 -11.93 -18.36
C GLY A 182 -3.78 -10.55 -17.74
N SER A 183 -4.97 -10.26 -17.22
CA SER A 183 -5.24 -9.12 -16.37
C SER A 183 -5.63 -9.64 -15.00
N VAL A 184 -4.99 -9.14 -13.95
CA VAL A 184 -5.30 -9.50 -12.57
C VAL A 184 -5.46 -8.20 -11.80
N ASP A 185 -6.52 -8.10 -11.02
CA ASP A 185 -6.72 -6.98 -10.11
C ASP A 185 -6.49 -7.44 -8.67
N LEU A 186 -5.93 -6.58 -7.83
CA LEU A 186 -5.78 -6.81 -6.40
C LEU A 186 -6.79 -5.93 -5.64
N TYR A 187 -7.39 -6.50 -4.61
CA TYR A 187 -8.35 -5.86 -3.72
C TYR A 187 -7.87 -5.98 -2.28
N LEU A 188 -7.91 -4.88 -1.55
CA LEU A 188 -7.80 -4.83 -0.11
C LEU A 188 -9.13 -5.20 0.51
N GLN A 189 -9.07 -5.88 1.65
CA GLN A 189 -10.24 -6.24 2.43
C GLN A 189 -9.94 -6.14 3.92
N ILE A 190 -10.96 -5.85 4.72
CA ILE A 190 -10.88 -5.99 6.16
C ILE A 190 -10.76 -7.48 6.53
N GLY A 191 -9.70 -7.79 7.27
CA GLY A 191 -9.40 -9.12 7.78
C GLY A 191 -10.32 -9.55 8.93
N ASP A 192 -10.12 -10.79 9.39
CA ASP A 192 -10.99 -11.42 10.38
C ASP A 192 -11.10 -10.69 11.72
N ARG A 193 -10.09 -9.89 12.05
CA ARG A 193 -10.01 -9.17 13.32
C ARG A 193 -10.48 -7.73 13.23
N GLY A 194 -10.86 -7.22 12.05
CA GLY A 194 -11.36 -5.85 11.89
C GLY A 194 -10.29 -4.77 12.07
N ILE A 195 -10.74 -3.51 12.08
CA ILE A 195 -9.94 -2.32 12.38
C ILE A 195 -10.46 -1.67 13.66
N LEU A 196 -9.57 -1.33 14.58
CA LEU A 196 -9.87 -0.55 15.78
C LEU A 196 -9.17 0.79 15.72
N GLU A 197 -9.93 1.84 15.98
CA GLU A 197 -9.39 3.18 16.19
C GLU A 197 -9.64 3.62 17.62
N ARG A 198 -8.69 4.38 18.15
CA ARG A 198 -8.82 5.16 19.38
C ARG A 198 -8.99 6.63 19.00
N GLU A 199 -10.05 7.23 19.49
CA GLU A 199 -10.21 8.68 19.49
C GLU A 199 -9.32 9.25 20.61
N MET A 200 -8.36 10.10 20.22
CA MET A 200 -7.36 10.63 21.13
C MET A 200 -7.94 11.78 21.94
N ALA A 201 -7.73 11.77 23.25
CA ALA A 201 -8.08 12.90 24.10
C ALA A 201 -7.27 14.14 23.69
N GLU A 202 -7.88 15.31 23.75
CA GLU A 202 -7.15 16.55 23.52
C GLU A 202 -6.03 16.70 24.56
N GLY A 203 -4.83 17.10 24.12
CA GLY A 203 -3.67 17.23 25.00
C GLY A 203 -2.92 15.94 25.32
N ASP A 204 -3.36 14.77 24.83
CA ASP A 204 -2.64 13.48 24.89
C ASP A 204 -1.52 13.47 23.82
N TYR A 205 -0.45 14.20 24.11
CA TYR A 205 0.68 14.45 23.21
C TYR A 205 1.67 13.31 23.14
N ASP A 206 1.75 12.44 24.15
CA ASP A 206 2.54 11.22 24.09
C ASP A 206 1.78 10.02 23.49
N MET A 207 0.46 10.20 23.28
CA MET A 207 -0.47 9.25 22.67
C MET A 207 -0.59 7.96 23.49
N ALA A 208 -0.47 8.06 24.81
CA ALA A 208 -0.56 6.93 25.74
C ALA A 208 -2.01 6.62 26.16
N GLY A 209 -2.99 7.40 25.71
CA GLY A 209 -4.40 7.16 25.94
C GLY A 209 -5.01 7.94 27.11
N GLU A 210 -4.24 8.82 27.75
CA GLU A 210 -4.67 9.71 28.83
C GLU A 210 -3.89 11.02 28.78
N THR A 211 -4.58 12.15 28.97
CA THR A 211 -3.94 13.46 29.07
C THR A 211 -3.38 13.67 30.48
N GLU A 212 -2.11 13.33 30.70
CA GLU A 212 -1.45 13.37 32.00
C GLU A 212 -0.16 14.22 32.01
N ASN A 213 0.68 14.08 33.04
CA ASN A 213 1.87 14.91 33.19
C ASN A 213 3.00 14.52 32.22
N ALA A 214 2.95 13.32 31.64
CA ALA A 214 3.89 12.88 30.62
C ALA A 214 3.78 13.74 29.34
N ASP A 215 2.56 14.10 28.93
CA ASP A 215 2.27 14.95 27.76
C ASP A 215 2.87 16.34 27.85
N HIS A 216 2.88 16.93 29.06
CA HIS A 216 3.54 18.20 29.28
C HIS A 216 5.05 18.13 29.01
N THR A 217 5.67 16.97 29.20
CA THR A 217 7.08 16.77 28.85
C THR A 217 7.25 16.80 27.33
N VAL A 218 6.35 16.15 26.58
CA VAL A 218 6.35 16.20 25.11
C VAL A 218 6.16 17.63 24.61
N TRP A 219 5.22 18.38 25.16
CA TRP A 219 5.04 19.80 24.85
C TRP A 219 6.29 20.62 25.17
N ALA A 220 6.87 20.46 26.35
CA ALA A 220 8.05 21.22 26.77
C ALA A 220 9.27 20.95 25.88
N ASP A 221 9.45 19.69 25.46
CA ASP A 221 10.54 19.26 24.59
C ASP A 221 10.36 19.74 23.14
N SER A 222 9.12 19.94 22.70
CA SER A 222 8.78 20.42 21.35
C SER A 222 8.46 21.91 21.27
N TYR A 223 8.51 22.66 22.38
CA TYR A 223 8.17 24.09 22.40
C TYR A 223 8.96 24.92 21.37
N GLY A 224 8.23 25.64 20.51
CA GLY A 224 8.74 26.44 19.41
C GLY A 224 8.98 25.66 18.11
N SER A 225 8.68 24.37 18.08
CA SER A 225 8.80 23.52 16.90
C SER A 225 7.77 23.86 15.83
N THR A 226 8.17 23.75 14.57
CA THR A 226 7.30 23.87 13.38
C THR A 226 7.36 22.63 12.48
N THR A 227 8.00 21.57 12.99
CA THR A 227 8.26 20.33 12.25
C THR A 227 7.92 19.09 13.08
N LEU A 228 8.19 19.16 14.39
CA LEU A 228 7.77 18.19 15.40
C LEU A 228 6.47 18.74 15.99
N LEU A 229 5.32 18.27 15.48
CA LEU A 229 4.00 18.83 15.79
C LEU A 229 3.16 17.90 16.66
N ALA A 230 3.78 16.91 17.31
CA ALA A 230 3.07 15.97 18.20
C ALA A 230 2.34 16.69 19.36
N ALA A 231 2.83 17.86 19.79
CA ALA A 231 2.21 18.69 20.82
C ALA A 231 1.57 19.98 20.27
N ASP A 232 1.29 20.05 18.97
CA ASP A 232 0.51 21.14 18.35
C ASP A 232 -0.98 20.87 18.56
N GLY A 233 -1.43 21.01 19.81
CA GLY A 233 -2.82 20.76 20.20
C GLY A 233 -3.82 21.73 19.57
N THR A 234 -3.37 22.88 19.05
CA THR A 234 -4.22 23.82 18.32
C THR A 234 -4.27 23.56 16.82
N GLY A 235 -3.35 22.77 16.28
CA GLY A 235 -3.25 22.40 14.87
C GLY A 235 -2.86 23.57 13.96
N ASP A 236 -2.14 24.57 14.49
CA ASP A 236 -1.79 25.79 13.74
C ASP A 236 -0.41 25.71 13.05
N GLY A 237 0.28 24.59 13.21
CA GLY A 237 1.59 24.30 12.64
C GLY A 237 2.76 24.78 13.48
N VAL A 238 2.54 25.23 14.72
CA VAL A 238 3.61 25.56 15.67
C VAL A 238 3.26 25.11 17.09
N VAL A 239 4.21 24.47 17.77
CA VAL A 239 4.05 24.17 19.20
C VAL A 239 4.40 25.42 20.01
N ASP A 240 3.45 26.02 20.69
CA ASP A 240 3.66 27.22 21.51
C ASP A 240 2.86 27.22 22.84
N ALA A 241 2.68 28.40 23.43
CA ALA A 241 2.00 28.54 24.71
C ALA A 241 0.48 28.29 24.64
N ALA A 242 -0.13 28.34 23.45
CA ALA A 242 -1.53 27.99 23.25
C ALA A 242 -1.75 26.49 23.42
N ASP A 243 -0.85 25.63 22.92
CA ASP A 243 -0.98 24.17 23.07
C ASP A 243 -0.81 23.71 24.51
N TYR A 244 -0.04 24.45 25.31
CA TYR A 244 0.00 24.22 26.76
C TYR A 244 -1.39 24.39 27.40
N THR A 245 -2.19 25.34 26.92
CA THR A 245 -3.53 25.56 27.47
C THR A 245 -4.48 24.44 27.10
N VAL A 246 -4.36 23.85 25.91
CA VAL A 246 -5.08 22.63 25.51
C VAL A 246 -4.79 21.50 26.48
N TRP A 247 -3.52 21.15 26.67
CA TRP A 247 -3.13 20.11 27.64
C TRP A 247 -3.65 20.40 29.05
N ARG A 248 -3.54 21.66 29.50
CA ARG A 248 -3.93 22.03 30.87
C ARG A 248 -5.44 21.90 31.09
N ASP A 249 -6.25 22.27 30.10
CA ASP A 249 -7.71 22.26 30.18
C ASP A 249 -8.27 20.83 30.09
N HIS A 250 -7.54 19.91 29.47
CA HIS A 250 -7.91 18.52 29.25
C HIS A 250 -7.19 17.52 30.19
N SER A 251 -6.48 18.00 31.21
CA SER A 251 -5.75 17.12 32.13
C SER A 251 -6.69 16.14 32.86
N GLY A 252 -6.43 14.84 32.68
CA GLY A 252 -7.22 13.72 33.20
C GLY A 252 -8.28 13.19 32.25
N ASP A 253 -8.39 13.74 31.03
CA ASP A 253 -9.22 13.17 29.98
C ASP A 253 -8.63 11.85 29.48
N LEU A 254 -9.52 10.92 29.09
CA LEU A 254 -9.16 9.60 28.60
C LEU A 254 -9.54 9.47 27.13
N SER A 255 -8.64 8.86 26.37
CA SER A 255 -8.88 8.47 24.99
C SER A 255 -9.93 7.35 24.92
N THR A 256 -10.73 7.34 23.86
CA THR A 256 -11.85 6.40 23.73
C THR A 256 -11.58 5.38 22.63
N ILE A 257 -11.57 4.09 23.00
CA ILE A 257 -11.50 3.01 22.01
C ILE A 257 -12.87 2.86 21.35
N LEU A 258 -12.91 2.97 20.02
CA LEU A 258 -14.11 2.81 19.22
C LEU A 258 -14.40 1.32 18.96
N SER A 259 -15.68 0.97 18.80
CA SER A 259 -16.04 -0.41 18.47
C SER A 259 -15.65 -0.76 17.03
N PHE A 260 -15.39 -2.04 16.75
CA PHE A 260 -15.14 -2.55 15.38
C PHE A 260 -16.24 -2.21 14.36
N GLY A 261 -17.46 -1.88 14.82
CA GLY A 261 -18.57 -1.48 13.96
C GLY A 261 -18.64 0.03 13.68
N ASP A 262 -17.85 0.84 14.40
CA ASP A 262 -17.85 2.31 14.30
C ASP A 262 -16.71 2.83 13.41
N THR A 263 -15.69 2.00 13.16
CA THR A 263 -14.60 2.33 12.23
C THR A 263 -15.06 2.11 10.79
N SER A 264 -15.12 3.20 10.02
CA SER A 264 -15.34 3.16 8.57
C SER A 264 -13.99 3.23 7.86
N VAL A 265 -13.81 2.37 6.86
CA VAL A 265 -12.59 2.28 6.06
C VAL A 265 -12.89 2.53 4.58
N ARG A 266 -11.93 3.14 3.87
CA ARG A 266 -11.82 3.20 2.41
C ARG A 266 -10.53 2.57 1.91
N PHE A 267 -10.59 2.02 0.70
CA PHE A 267 -9.47 1.44 0.00
C PHE A 267 -9.12 2.22 -1.27
N GLY A 268 -7.84 2.55 -1.43
CA GLY A 268 -7.36 3.20 -2.64
C GLY A 268 -8.02 4.55 -2.94
N VAL A 269 -8.12 4.88 -4.23
CA VAL A 269 -8.86 6.04 -4.73
C VAL A 269 -10.15 5.58 -5.40
N ASP A 270 -11.30 6.00 -4.88
CA ASP A 270 -12.58 5.75 -5.54
C ASP A 270 -12.62 6.45 -6.91
N ALA A 271 -12.41 5.67 -7.97
CA ALA A 271 -12.48 6.16 -9.35
C ALA A 271 -13.93 6.35 -9.85
N GLY A 272 -14.93 6.02 -9.04
CA GLY A 272 -16.36 6.09 -9.34
C GLY A 272 -17.08 7.26 -8.67
N ALA A 273 -18.11 7.80 -9.32
CA ALA A 273 -19.02 8.78 -8.71
C ALA A 273 -20.08 8.12 -7.78
N SER A 274 -19.90 6.85 -7.44
CA SER A 274 -20.75 6.10 -6.53
C SER A 274 -19.93 5.79 -5.30
N ASN A 275 -20.23 6.47 -4.19
CA ASN A 275 -19.60 6.24 -2.89
C ASN A 275 -19.24 4.76 -2.71
N GLU A 276 -17.94 4.47 -2.71
CA GLU A 276 -17.40 3.29 -2.07
C GLU A 276 -18.09 3.15 -0.69
N PRO A 277 -18.82 2.04 -0.43
CA PRO A 277 -19.56 1.89 0.81
C PRO A 277 -18.56 1.83 1.99
N ALA A 278 -18.91 2.41 3.13
CA ALA A 278 -18.11 2.25 4.34
C ALA A 278 -17.91 0.74 4.64
N HIS A 279 -16.66 0.28 4.57
CA HIS A 279 -16.33 -1.12 4.81
C HIS A 279 -16.16 -1.37 6.31
N SER A 280 -16.83 -2.41 6.81
CA SER A 280 -16.61 -2.98 8.15
C SER A 280 -16.35 -4.49 8.04
N ALA A 281 -15.77 -5.09 9.09
CA ALA A 281 -15.44 -6.53 9.15
C ALA A 281 -16.62 -7.49 8.86
N SER A 282 -17.86 -6.97 8.93
CA SER A 282 -19.10 -7.73 8.67
C SER A 282 -19.62 -7.63 7.23
N THR A 283 -19.11 -6.68 6.45
CA THR A 283 -19.63 -6.29 5.12
C THR A 283 -18.59 -6.43 4.01
N ASP A 284 -17.30 -6.52 4.36
CA ASP A 284 -16.18 -6.35 3.42
C ASP A 284 -15.32 -7.62 3.21
N ARG A 285 -15.98 -8.78 3.05
CA ARG A 285 -15.28 -10.04 2.77
C ARG A 285 -15.44 -10.50 1.33
N GLU A 286 -16.14 -9.73 0.50
CA GLU A 286 -16.56 -10.14 -0.83
C GLU A 286 -15.85 -9.30 -1.90
N LEU A 287 -15.15 -9.94 -2.83
CA LEU A 287 -14.46 -9.29 -3.97
C LEU A 287 -15.40 -8.62 -4.99
N ASN A 288 -16.71 -8.67 -4.76
CA ASN A 288 -17.73 -8.25 -5.74
C ASN A 288 -18.73 -7.29 -5.09
N LEU A 289 -18.28 -6.49 -4.13
CA LEU A 289 -19.14 -5.47 -3.56
C LEU A 289 -19.53 -4.47 -4.66
N PRO A 290 -20.84 -4.12 -4.79
CA PRO A 290 -21.26 -3.16 -5.80
C PRO A 290 -20.58 -1.80 -5.57
N GLY A 291 -19.67 -1.43 -6.47
CA GLY A 291 -18.92 -0.16 -6.41
C GLY A 291 -17.48 -0.28 -5.93
N ASP A 292 -17.04 -1.47 -5.51
CA ASP A 292 -15.64 -1.74 -5.15
C ASP A 292 -14.76 -1.76 -6.41
N ASP A 293 -13.74 -0.92 -6.42
CA ASP A 293 -12.81 -0.74 -7.53
C ASP A 293 -11.42 -1.29 -7.17
N PRO A 294 -10.61 -1.70 -8.17
CA PRO A 294 -9.38 -2.40 -7.89
C PRO A 294 -8.30 -1.47 -7.30
N ASP A 295 -7.73 -1.85 -6.17
CA ASP A 295 -6.59 -1.15 -5.55
C ASP A 295 -5.32 -1.24 -6.39
N VAL A 296 -5.15 -2.31 -7.17
CA VAL A 296 -4.07 -2.44 -8.15
C VAL A 296 -4.59 -3.17 -9.38
N THR A 297 -4.27 -2.66 -10.57
CA THR A 297 -4.48 -3.39 -11.82
C THR A 297 -3.16 -3.85 -12.43
N LEU A 298 -3.04 -5.15 -12.68
CA LEU A 298 -1.86 -5.80 -13.27
C LEU A 298 -2.17 -6.26 -14.69
N THR A 299 -1.41 -5.77 -15.67
CA THR A 299 -1.41 -6.31 -17.04
C THR A 299 -0.17 -7.17 -17.23
N ILE A 300 -0.35 -8.47 -17.44
CA ILE A 300 0.73 -9.46 -17.54
C ILE A 300 0.87 -9.93 -18.99
N SER A 301 2.02 -9.64 -19.59
CA SER A 301 2.36 -10.04 -20.95
C SER A 301 2.95 -11.45 -20.98
N ALA A 302 2.59 -12.22 -22.01
CA ALA A 302 3.21 -13.51 -22.27
C ALA A 302 4.72 -13.34 -22.52
N PRO A 303 5.55 -14.34 -22.18
CA PRO A 303 6.98 -14.25 -22.43
C PRO A 303 7.21 -14.11 -23.94
N ALA A 304 8.13 -13.22 -24.33
CA ALA A 304 8.46 -13.02 -25.72
C ALA A 304 9.01 -14.34 -26.31
N VAL A 305 8.16 -15.08 -27.03
CA VAL A 305 8.60 -16.24 -27.77
C VAL A 305 9.45 -15.70 -28.91
N SER A 306 10.78 -15.83 -28.78
CA SER A 306 11.67 -15.59 -29.92
C SER A 306 11.35 -16.64 -30.96
N VAL A 307 10.50 -16.29 -31.93
CA VAL A 307 10.30 -17.11 -33.12
C VAL A 307 11.63 -17.05 -33.87
N PRO A 308 12.40 -18.15 -33.98
CA PRO A 308 13.62 -18.13 -34.75
C PRO A 308 13.25 -17.76 -36.18
N GLU A 309 13.92 -16.74 -36.75
CA GLU A 309 13.65 -16.35 -38.12
C GLU A 309 13.78 -17.55 -39.06
N PRO A 310 12.81 -17.80 -39.95
CA PRO A 310 12.86 -18.94 -40.89
C PRO A 310 14.09 -18.89 -41.84
N SER A 311 14.78 -17.76 -41.89
CA SER A 311 15.98 -17.50 -42.71
C SER A 311 17.19 -18.36 -42.34
N ALA A 312 17.33 -18.80 -41.09
CA ALA A 312 18.52 -19.53 -40.63
C ALA A 312 18.48 -21.05 -40.91
N ALA A 313 17.28 -21.63 -41.09
CA ALA A 313 17.13 -23.07 -41.26
C ALA A 313 17.23 -23.55 -42.72
N LEU A 314 17.04 -22.67 -43.72
CA LEU A 314 16.99 -23.08 -45.13
C LEU A 314 18.34 -23.11 -45.86
N LEU A 315 19.43 -22.59 -45.27
CA LEU A 315 20.73 -22.45 -45.94
C LEU A 315 21.76 -23.56 -45.60
N ALA A 316 21.44 -24.49 -44.70
CA ALA A 316 22.35 -25.59 -44.32
C ALA A 316 22.15 -26.90 -45.08
N LEU A 317 21.11 -27.04 -45.92
CA LEU A 317 20.79 -28.29 -46.64
C LEU A 317 21.14 -28.26 -48.14
N GLY A 318 21.79 -27.21 -48.63
CA GLY A 318 21.94 -26.93 -50.06
C GLY A 318 23.36 -26.94 -50.65
N ALA A 319 24.37 -27.49 -49.99
CA ALA A 319 25.73 -27.51 -50.53
C ALA A 319 26.40 -28.90 -50.47
N GLY A 320 26.43 -29.59 -51.62
CA GLY A 320 27.70 -30.23 -52.02
C GLY A 320 27.79 -31.74 -52.12
N LEU A 321 26.72 -32.45 -52.50
CA LEU A 321 26.87 -33.68 -53.31
C LEU A 321 27.47 -33.26 -54.67
N ILE A 322 28.78 -33.46 -54.91
CA ILE A 322 29.44 -33.74 -56.22
C ILE A 322 30.94 -33.96 -55.96
N SER A 323 31.40 -35.21 -55.96
CA SER A 323 32.61 -35.64 -56.72
C SER A 323 32.79 -37.16 -56.62
N SER A 324 32.06 -37.90 -57.45
CA SER A 324 32.39 -39.29 -57.76
C SER A 324 32.90 -39.38 -59.21
N GLY A 325 34.12 -39.90 -59.36
CA GLY A 325 34.57 -40.49 -60.63
C GLY A 325 35.86 -39.91 -61.23
N ARG A 326 36.97 -40.65 -61.08
CA ARG A 326 37.58 -41.40 -62.19
C ARG A 326 38.76 -42.26 -61.73
N ARG A 327 38.62 -43.58 -61.94
CA ARG A 327 39.69 -44.59 -61.91
C ARG A 327 40.72 -44.32 -63.00
N ARG A 328 42.00 -44.65 -62.75
CA ARG A 328 42.84 -45.36 -63.74
C ARG A 328 43.91 -46.21 -63.06
N PRO A 329 44.26 -47.39 -63.60
CA PRO A 329 45.17 -48.36 -62.99
C PRO A 329 46.58 -48.29 -63.59
N THR A 330 47.60 -48.69 -62.84
CA THR A 330 48.91 -49.06 -63.42
C THR A 330 49.54 -50.26 -62.71
N ARG A 331 50.06 -51.14 -63.57
CA ARG A 331 50.64 -52.47 -63.40
C ARG A 331 51.93 -52.53 -62.56
N ARG A 332 52.10 -53.69 -61.90
CA ARG A 332 53.29 -54.56 -61.73
C ARG A 332 54.70 -53.93 -61.96
N ARG A 333 55.57 -54.13 -60.97
CA ARG A 333 56.61 -55.18 -61.01
C ARG A 333 56.76 -55.79 -59.62
#